data_AF-A0A6I2UTN9-F1
#
_entry.id   AF-A0A6I2UTN9-F1
#
_cell.length_a   1.000
_cell.length_b   1.000
_cell.length_c   1.000
_cell.angle_alpha   90.00
_cell.angle_beta   90.00
_cell.angle_gamma   90.00
#
_symmetry.space_group_name_H-M   'P 1'
#
loop_
_entity.id
_entity.type
_entity.pdbx_description
1 polymer ?
#
loop_
_entity_poly.entity_id
_entity_poly.type
_entity_poly.pdbx_seq_one_letter_code
_entity_poly.pdbx_strand_id
1 'polypeptide(L)'
;MQYAVDRYAVGKEKEVTAVEFEDKNIPERRNRFFCPECGERVFYRNRGGNHPSQFYHQEKTAQAPECDKRVDGRSGLTLSQRVGLPVFLTSSVSGQFQLNIGFPALGAEMLGRASKLGYKVKISGGNCFRTVGLNPTNFIEDEMTLIPVDFTPPSSKNFEIFAYGEGNIVGLQRKWSDYADGFGRGGAIFSYSEMGGKKIRCGDSISTNRDYYAVVRSKLHSYSAIKQELVGDLAIGNTLYKVYRFNIKVSADDIKYFSIINDYLKETFGVWLLECLPEIIPIWPPVIQRDVMIPIETKSALCCVVSSGNSDPKVYTYSNTGVKNKEIEILPVGIKMINVLVGREPIALSVDRKYVGREVIFEAREVHSSTYHHSIKITNNQGVSFFWKDIYPSLLREGFFIETNAKFDFYIKENNRIYRHMPIRDCITMIPSNDSYTELLCVVENTVFEYYIPKKEICSYDYDDFYYKLMKSMNKGLMVPIPHWINSLLRMFKRNHETRIYELMLNAMRNGKIHLEMLRQLRLIDLEIKKEIYGKYK
;
A
#
# COMPACT_ATOMS: atom_id res chain seq x y z
N MET A 1 -4.52 -29.89 -8.23
CA MET A 1 -5.14 -28.73 -7.57
C MET A 1 -6.42 -28.32 -8.31
N GLN A 2 -7.42 -27.76 -7.63
CA GLN A 2 -8.73 -27.47 -8.22
C GLN A 2 -8.80 -26.11 -8.94
N TYR A 3 -7.99 -25.13 -8.54
CA TYR A 3 -8.07 -23.76 -9.05
C TYR A 3 -6.84 -23.38 -9.89
N ALA A 4 -7.03 -22.53 -10.89
CA ALA A 4 -5.98 -21.90 -11.68
C ALA A 4 -6.36 -20.46 -12.05
N VAL A 5 -5.37 -19.63 -12.39
CA VAL A 5 -5.60 -18.37 -13.10
C VAL A 5 -5.68 -18.68 -14.60
N ASP A 6 -6.83 -18.42 -15.19
CA ASP A 6 -7.12 -18.50 -16.61
C ASP A 6 -6.81 -17.17 -17.31
N ARG A 7 -5.90 -17.21 -18.28
CA ARG A 7 -5.69 -16.13 -19.25
C ARG A 7 -6.60 -16.33 -20.44
N TYR A 8 -7.87 -16.03 -20.25
CA TYR A 8 -8.93 -16.31 -21.23
C TYR A 8 -8.95 -15.34 -22.42
N ALA A 9 -8.31 -14.18 -22.28
CA ALA A 9 -8.15 -13.19 -23.33
C ALA A 9 -6.82 -12.45 -23.16
N VAL A 10 -6.33 -11.83 -24.24
CA VAL A 10 -5.09 -11.06 -24.23
C VAL A 10 -5.16 -9.96 -23.17
N GLY A 11 -4.15 -9.91 -22.31
CA GLY A 11 -4.05 -8.93 -21.22
C GLY A 11 -5.01 -9.13 -20.04
N LYS A 12 -5.87 -10.15 -20.06
CA LYS A 12 -6.91 -10.40 -19.03
C LYS A 12 -6.71 -11.72 -18.31
N GLU A 13 -6.96 -11.71 -17.01
CA GLU A 13 -6.84 -12.89 -16.14
C GLU A 13 -8.09 -13.04 -15.27
N LYS A 14 -8.47 -14.28 -14.95
CA LYS A 14 -9.47 -14.59 -13.92
C LYS A 14 -9.13 -15.91 -13.22
N GLU A 15 -9.48 -16.07 -11.96
CA GLU A 15 -9.40 -17.39 -11.32
C GLU A 15 -10.56 -18.28 -11.78
N VAL A 16 -10.27 -19.56 -12.00
CA VAL A 16 -11.23 -20.58 -12.47
C VAL A 16 -11.04 -21.89 -11.71
N THR A 17 -12.09 -22.70 -11.70
CA THR A 17 -12.05 -24.09 -11.25
C THR A 17 -11.79 -25.06 -12.41
N ALA A 18 -11.20 -26.21 -12.13
CA ALA A 18 -10.98 -27.25 -13.14
C ALA A 18 -12.31 -27.81 -13.68
N VAL A 19 -13.35 -27.84 -12.84
CA VAL A 19 -14.69 -28.33 -13.20
C VAL A 19 -15.33 -27.48 -14.30
N GLU A 20 -15.02 -26.18 -14.37
CA GLU A 20 -15.53 -25.30 -15.43
C GLU A 20 -15.11 -25.73 -16.84
N PHE A 21 -14.07 -26.55 -16.98
CA PHE A 21 -13.53 -27.01 -18.26
C PHE A 21 -13.76 -28.50 -18.53
N GLU A 22 -14.55 -29.16 -17.68
CA GLU A 22 -14.94 -30.56 -17.89
C GLU A 22 -15.61 -30.73 -19.25
N ASP A 23 -15.07 -31.67 -20.01
CA ASP A 23 -15.54 -32.06 -21.35
C ASP A 23 -15.66 -30.91 -22.36
N LYS A 24 -14.96 -29.79 -22.11
CA LYS A 24 -14.88 -28.65 -23.03
C LYS A 24 -13.61 -28.71 -23.86
N ASN A 25 -13.71 -28.25 -25.10
CA ASN A 25 -12.52 -27.90 -25.88
C ASN A 25 -11.90 -26.63 -25.29
N ILE A 26 -10.60 -26.67 -24.99
CA ILE A 26 -9.86 -25.57 -24.41
C ILE A 26 -8.83 -25.09 -25.44
N PRO A 27 -9.08 -23.96 -26.12
CA PRO A 27 -8.08 -23.32 -26.96
C PRO A 27 -6.82 -23.03 -26.16
N GLU A 28 -5.65 -23.25 -26.78
CA GLU A 28 -4.35 -22.97 -26.18
C GLU A 28 -4.13 -23.61 -24.80
N ARG A 29 -4.78 -24.76 -24.53
CA ARG A 29 -4.75 -25.48 -23.23
C ARG A 29 -3.37 -25.58 -22.58
N ARG A 30 -2.31 -25.68 -23.40
CA ARG A 30 -0.92 -25.83 -22.94
C ARG A 30 -0.30 -24.54 -22.39
N ASN A 31 -0.86 -23.37 -22.66
CA ASN A 31 -0.30 -22.06 -22.30
C ASN A 31 -1.25 -21.14 -21.53
N ARG A 32 -2.48 -21.61 -21.26
CA ARG A 32 -3.58 -20.78 -20.75
C ARG A 32 -3.67 -20.67 -19.22
N PHE A 33 -3.28 -21.71 -18.48
CA PHE A 33 -3.52 -21.81 -17.04
C PHE A 33 -2.27 -21.62 -16.20
N PHE A 34 -2.42 -20.93 -15.07
CA PHE A 34 -1.34 -20.61 -14.13
C PHE A 34 -1.73 -20.90 -12.69
N CYS A 35 -0.75 -21.23 -11.86
CA CYS A 35 -0.97 -21.39 -10.44
C CYS A 35 -1.33 -20.03 -9.81
N PRO A 36 -2.42 -19.94 -9.03
CA PRO A 36 -2.75 -18.72 -8.30
C PRO A 36 -1.76 -18.44 -7.16
N GLU A 37 -1.02 -19.46 -6.71
CA GLU A 37 -0.03 -19.28 -5.65
C GLU A 37 1.32 -18.81 -6.19
N CYS A 38 2.01 -19.63 -6.99
CA CYS A 38 3.38 -19.34 -7.44
C CYS A 38 3.48 -18.67 -8.82
N GLY A 39 2.37 -18.48 -9.54
CA GLY A 39 2.38 -17.90 -10.88
C GLY A 39 2.91 -18.81 -12.00
N GLU A 40 3.39 -20.02 -11.68
CA GLU A 40 3.88 -20.96 -12.70
C GLU A 40 2.77 -21.48 -13.59
N ARG A 41 3.14 -21.86 -14.82
CA ARG A 41 2.23 -22.52 -15.75
C ARG A 41 1.80 -23.89 -15.21
N VAL A 42 0.51 -24.17 -15.32
CA VAL A 42 -0.08 -25.46 -14.93
C VAL A 42 -0.88 -26.07 -16.06
N PHE A 43 -1.00 -27.38 -16.02
CA PHE A 43 -1.66 -28.15 -17.07
C PHE A 43 -3.01 -28.62 -16.58
N TYR A 44 -4.04 -28.41 -17.39
CA TYR A 44 -5.34 -29.01 -17.15
C TYR A 44 -5.30 -30.50 -17.46
N ARG A 45 -5.84 -31.34 -16.57
CA ARG A 45 -6.15 -32.75 -16.79
C ARG A 45 -7.65 -32.93 -16.61
N ASN A 46 -8.31 -33.44 -17.66
CA ASN A 46 -9.73 -33.80 -17.57
C ASN A 46 -9.89 -35.00 -16.62
N ARG A 47 -11.09 -35.17 -16.08
CA ARG A 47 -11.44 -36.32 -15.24
C ARG A 47 -11.05 -37.63 -15.95
N GLY A 48 -10.51 -38.57 -15.19
CA GLY A 48 -10.14 -39.90 -15.69
C GLY A 48 -10.18 -40.92 -14.55
N GLY A 49 -11.00 -41.96 -14.70
CA GLY A 49 -11.27 -42.92 -13.63
C GLY A 49 -11.83 -42.23 -12.37
N ASN A 50 -11.21 -42.48 -11.23
CA ASN A 50 -11.59 -41.91 -9.93
C ASN A 50 -10.98 -40.52 -9.65
N HIS A 51 -10.17 -39.97 -10.56
CA HIS A 51 -9.54 -38.67 -10.35
C HIS A 51 -10.41 -37.55 -10.94
N PRO A 52 -10.79 -36.53 -10.13
CA PRO A 52 -11.52 -35.37 -10.63
C PRO A 52 -10.64 -34.54 -11.57
N SER A 53 -11.27 -33.67 -12.35
CA SER A 53 -10.54 -32.71 -13.18
C SER A 53 -9.69 -31.80 -12.31
N GLN A 54 -8.46 -31.54 -12.75
CA GLN A 54 -7.48 -30.85 -11.94
C GLN A 54 -6.40 -30.16 -12.77
N PHE A 55 -5.78 -29.17 -12.16
CA PHE A 55 -4.54 -28.57 -12.64
C PHE A 55 -3.33 -29.18 -11.94
N TYR A 56 -2.19 -29.26 -12.63
CA TYR A 56 -0.94 -29.77 -12.06
C TYR A 56 0.28 -29.00 -12.59
N HIS A 57 1.30 -28.90 -11.75
CA HIS A 57 2.59 -28.26 -12.07
C HIS A 57 3.44 -29.18 -12.96
N GLN A 58 4.41 -28.58 -13.66
CA GLN A 58 5.52 -29.34 -14.23
C GLN A 58 6.53 -29.72 -13.14
N GLU A 59 7.48 -30.57 -13.50
CA GLU A 59 8.65 -30.87 -12.68
C GLU A 59 9.34 -29.58 -12.20
N LYS A 60 9.73 -29.56 -10.92
CA LYS A 60 10.32 -28.38 -10.29
C LYS A 60 11.68 -28.11 -10.91
N THR A 61 11.89 -26.87 -11.35
CA THR A 61 13.19 -26.41 -11.84
C THR A 61 13.89 -25.57 -10.78
N ALA A 62 15.16 -25.24 -10.98
CA ALA A 62 15.90 -24.36 -10.06
C ALA A 62 15.29 -22.94 -9.94
N GLN A 63 14.50 -22.51 -10.92
CA GLN A 63 13.81 -21.20 -10.91
C GLN A 63 12.33 -21.30 -10.51
N ALA A 64 11.82 -22.52 -10.30
CA ALA A 64 10.44 -22.72 -9.89
C ALA A 64 10.26 -22.11 -8.49
N PRO A 65 9.34 -21.13 -8.32
CA PRO A 65 9.04 -20.60 -7.00
C PRO A 65 8.47 -21.70 -6.11
N GLU A 66 8.67 -21.53 -4.80
CA GLU A 66 8.14 -22.48 -3.82
C GLU A 66 6.61 -22.38 -3.73
N CYS A 67 5.93 -23.52 -3.71
CA CYS A 67 4.46 -23.57 -3.87
C CYS A 67 3.85 -24.70 -3.05
N ASP A 68 2.85 -24.40 -2.22
CA ASP A 68 2.18 -25.41 -1.37
C ASP A 68 1.29 -26.36 -2.20
N LYS A 69 0.97 -25.99 -3.46
CA LYS A 69 0.18 -26.82 -4.38
C LYS A 69 1.03 -27.82 -5.19
N ARG A 70 2.34 -27.84 -4.99
CA ARG A 70 3.25 -28.85 -5.56
C ARG A 70 3.27 -30.09 -4.68
N VAL A 71 3.49 -31.25 -5.28
CA VAL A 71 3.63 -32.53 -4.54
C VAL A 71 4.94 -32.53 -3.74
N ASP A 72 5.98 -31.92 -4.30
CA ASP A 72 7.29 -31.69 -3.72
C ASP A 72 7.44 -30.29 -3.07
N GLY A 73 6.31 -29.63 -2.80
CA GLY A 73 6.26 -28.30 -2.19
C GLY A 73 6.57 -28.34 -0.69
N ARG A 74 7.32 -27.35 -0.21
CA ARG A 74 7.57 -27.15 1.23
C ARG A 74 6.48 -26.26 1.85
N SER A 75 5.75 -26.81 2.81
CA SER A 75 4.76 -26.06 3.60
C SER A 75 5.42 -25.36 4.80
N GLY A 76 4.71 -24.40 5.41
CA GLY A 76 5.18 -23.72 6.63
C GLY A 76 6.31 -22.72 6.44
N LEU A 77 6.63 -22.36 5.19
CA LEU A 77 7.63 -21.35 4.88
C LEU A 77 7.06 -19.94 5.01
N THR A 78 7.91 -19.02 5.48
CA THR A 78 7.63 -17.58 5.48
C THR A 78 7.62 -17.01 4.07
N LEU A 79 7.05 -15.81 3.90
CA LEU A 79 7.06 -15.12 2.61
C LEU A 79 8.49 -14.99 2.05
N SER A 80 9.43 -14.50 2.87
CA SER A 80 10.83 -14.32 2.47
C SER A 80 11.46 -15.61 1.94
N GLN A 81 11.23 -16.74 2.61
CA GLN A 81 11.74 -18.05 2.19
C GLN A 81 11.11 -18.57 0.88
N ARG A 82 9.88 -18.13 0.56
CA ARG A 82 9.16 -18.56 -0.64
C ARG A 82 9.51 -17.77 -1.87
N VAL A 83 9.77 -16.47 -1.70
CA VAL A 83 10.03 -15.56 -2.83
C VAL A 83 11.52 -15.37 -3.07
N GLY A 84 12.38 -15.59 -2.07
CA GLY A 84 13.81 -15.33 -2.20
C GLY A 84 14.18 -13.91 -1.83
N LEU A 85 15.47 -13.64 -1.60
CA LEU A 85 15.94 -12.28 -1.38
C LEU A 85 15.82 -11.45 -2.68
N PRO A 86 15.47 -10.15 -2.57
CA PRO A 86 15.33 -9.27 -3.73
C PRO A 86 16.70 -8.93 -4.34
N VAL A 87 16.72 -8.73 -5.65
CA VAL A 87 17.89 -8.26 -6.39
C VAL A 87 17.60 -6.86 -6.90
N PHE A 88 18.55 -5.94 -6.71
CA PHE A 88 18.44 -4.54 -7.08
C PHE A 88 19.50 -4.15 -8.09
N LEU A 89 19.10 -3.28 -9.00
CA LEU A 89 19.98 -2.49 -9.83
C LEU A 89 20.06 -1.09 -9.20
N THR A 90 21.25 -0.57 -8.92
CA THR A 90 21.42 0.79 -8.40
C THR A 90 22.26 1.61 -9.37
N SER A 91 21.87 2.85 -9.62
CA SER A 91 22.63 3.76 -10.48
C SER A 91 23.59 4.60 -9.64
N SER A 92 24.82 4.78 -10.13
CA SER A 92 25.68 5.85 -9.68
C SER A 92 25.48 7.10 -10.55
N VAL A 93 25.89 8.27 -10.05
CA VAL A 93 25.74 9.56 -10.74
C VAL A 93 26.46 9.57 -12.12
N SER A 94 27.43 8.68 -12.34
CA SER A 94 28.20 8.57 -13.59
C SER A 94 27.56 7.68 -14.67
N GLY A 95 26.34 7.17 -14.46
CA GLY A 95 25.70 6.24 -15.40
C GLY A 95 26.28 4.81 -15.34
N GLN A 96 27.12 4.52 -14.36
CA GLN A 96 27.52 3.15 -14.03
C GLN A 96 26.49 2.52 -13.10
N PHE A 97 26.01 1.35 -13.46
CA PHE A 97 25.09 0.59 -12.65
C PHE A 97 25.81 -0.49 -11.84
N GLN A 98 25.21 -0.87 -10.72
CA GLN A 98 25.68 -1.95 -9.85
C GLN A 98 24.53 -2.90 -9.52
N LEU A 99 24.84 -4.19 -9.42
CA LEU A 99 23.92 -5.23 -8.99
C LEU A 99 24.09 -5.47 -7.48
N ASN A 100 22.98 -5.55 -6.75
CA ASN A 100 22.97 -5.77 -5.31
C ASN A 100 21.94 -6.83 -4.91
N ILE A 101 22.24 -7.59 -3.86
CA ILE A 101 21.24 -8.43 -3.17
C ILE A 101 20.77 -7.67 -1.93
N GLY A 102 19.46 -7.51 -1.79
CA GLY A 102 18.84 -6.84 -0.63
C GLY A 102 18.59 -7.81 0.51
N PHE A 103 19.12 -7.50 1.68
CA PHE A 103 18.95 -8.25 2.91
C PHE A 103 18.01 -7.48 3.85
N PRO A 104 16.79 -7.98 4.13
CA PRO A 104 15.88 -7.35 5.07
C PRO A 104 16.50 -7.14 6.46
N ALA A 105 16.11 -6.06 7.12
CA ALA A 105 16.54 -5.71 8.47
C ALA A 105 16.39 -6.86 9.49
N LEU A 106 17.44 -7.12 10.27
CA LEU A 106 17.43 -8.12 11.32
C LEU A 106 16.95 -7.57 12.68
N GLY A 107 17.04 -6.27 12.89
CA GLY A 107 16.89 -5.60 14.18
C GLY A 107 18.16 -5.70 15.03
N ALA A 108 18.37 -4.72 15.90
CA ALA A 108 19.55 -4.57 16.75
C ALA A 108 19.90 -5.84 17.56
N GLU A 109 18.90 -6.51 18.14
CA GLU A 109 19.12 -7.69 18.97
C GLU A 109 19.70 -8.87 18.16
N MET A 110 19.10 -9.19 17.02
CA MET A 110 19.53 -10.31 16.19
C MET A 110 20.86 -10.01 15.51
N LEU A 111 21.07 -8.77 15.04
CA LEU A 111 22.35 -8.34 14.46
C LEU A 111 23.48 -8.37 15.49
N GLY A 112 23.22 -7.89 16.71
CA GLY A 112 24.19 -7.93 17.81
C GLY A 112 24.57 -9.36 18.21
N ARG A 113 23.60 -10.28 18.27
CA ARG A 113 23.87 -11.72 18.49
C ARG A 113 24.68 -12.34 17.36
N ALA A 114 24.32 -12.05 16.11
CA ALA A 114 25.06 -12.52 14.94
C ALA A 114 26.51 -12.06 14.94
N SER A 115 26.75 -10.79 15.27
CA SER A 115 28.10 -10.24 15.36
C SER A 115 28.92 -10.94 16.44
N LYS A 116 28.34 -11.22 17.62
CA LYS A 116 29.01 -11.93 18.72
C LYS A 116 29.39 -13.36 18.36
N LEU A 117 28.54 -14.03 17.59
CA LEU A 117 28.73 -15.40 17.13
C LEU A 117 29.56 -15.51 15.84
N GLY A 118 30.15 -14.40 15.38
CA GLY A 118 31.01 -14.38 14.19
C GLY A 118 30.31 -14.78 12.90
N TYR A 119 29.00 -14.56 12.79
CA TYR A 119 28.24 -14.97 11.62
C TYR A 119 28.71 -14.25 10.35
N LYS A 120 28.65 -14.98 9.24
CA LYS A 120 28.95 -14.50 7.89
C LYS A 120 27.86 -14.93 6.94
N VAL A 121 27.64 -14.13 5.91
CA VAL A 121 26.76 -14.43 4.79
C VAL A 121 27.63 -14.71 3.57
N LYS A 122 27.46 -15.87 2.96
CA LYS A 122 28.05 -16.23 1.67
C LYS A 122 26.96 -16.17 0.60
N ILE A 123 27.20 -15.35 -0.42
CA ILE A 123 26.42 -15.28 -1.65
C ILE A 123 27.21 -16.02 -2.72
N SER A 124 26.63 -17.02 -3.38
CA SER A 124 27.29 -17.83 -4.41
C SER A 124 26.53 -17.76 -5.73
N GLY A 125 27.27 -17.78 -6.84
CA GLY A 125 26.73 -17.85 -8.20
C GLY A 125 27.65 -18.69 -9.08
N GLY A 126 27.37 -19.99 -9.17
CA GLY A 126 28.30 -20.94 -9.78
C GLY A 126 29.60 -21.03 -8.97
N ASN A 127 30.74 -20.80 -9.63
CA ASN A 127 32.06 -20.87 -8.99
C ASN A 127 32.47 -19.55 -8.30
N CYS A 128 31.71 -18.47 -8.48
CA CYS A 128 31.98 -17.18 -7.86
C CYS A 128 31.23 -17.07 -6.52
N PHE A 129 31.84 -16.42 -5.53
CA PHE A 129 31.17 -16.12 -4.28
C PHE A 129 31.68 -14.84 -3.64
N ARG A 130 30.83 -14.23 -2.80
CA ARG A 130 31.17 -13.11 -1.92
C ARG A 130 30.80 -13.50 -0.49
N THR A 131 31.67 -13.19 0.46
CA THR A 131 31.40 -13.38 1.90
C THR A 131 31.43 -12.04 2.62
N VAL A 132 30.43 -11.79 3.47
CA VAL A 132 30.30 -10.55 4.25
C VAL A 132 30.04 -10.92 5.71
N GLY A 133 30.72 -10.25 6.64
CA GLY A 133 30.47 -10.44 8.08
C GLY A 133 29.14 -9.83 8.50
N LEU A 134 28.35 -10.58 9.27
CA LEU A 134 27.03 -10.16 9.75
C LEU A 134 27.18 -9.33 11.04
N ASN A 135 27.40 -8.02 10.86
CA ASN A 135 27.65 -7.08 11.96
C ASN A 135 27.14 -5.66 11.64
N PRO A 136 27.07 -4.75 12.62
CA PRO A 136 26.59 -3.38 12.43
C PRO A 136 27.43 -2.51 11.48
N THR A 137 28.63 -2.94 11.11
CA THR A 137 29.47 -2.22 10.12
C THR A 137 29.03 -2.51 8.69
N ASN A 138 28.54 -3.73 8.42
CA ASN A 138 28.15 -4.16 7.08
C ASN A 138 26.63 -4.19 6.87
N PHE A 139 25.84 -4.26 7.94
CA PHE A 139 24.39 -4.38 7.91
C PHE A 139 23.73 -3.31 8.77
N ILE A 140 22.61 -2.78 8.26
CA ILE A 140 21.81 -1.77 8.94
C ILE A 140 20.73 -2.50 9.76
N GLU A 141 20.52 -2.05 11.00
CA GLU A 141 19.66 -2.73 11.96
C GLU A 141 18.19 -2.71 11.55
N ASP A 142 17.71 -1.56 11.06
CA ASP A 142 16.29 -1.29 10.80
C ASP A 142 15.94 -1.06 9.32
N GLU A 143 16.94 -1.08 8.44
CA GLU A 143 16.75 -0.87 7.00
C GLU A 143 17.34 -2.02 6.18
N MET A 144 16.88 -2.16 4.94
CA MET A 144 17.39 -3.15 4.01
C MET A 144 18.85 -2.85 3.68
N THR A 145 19.71 -3.84 3.86
CA THR A 145 21.12 -3.72 3.47
C THR A 145 21.30 -4.22 2.04
N LEU A 146 21.83 -3.37 1.15
CA LEU A 146 22.20 -3.76 -0.21
C LEU A 146 23.65 -4.23 -0.25
N ILE A 147 23.86 -5.52 -0.52
CA ILE A 147 25.19 -6.10 -0.68
C ILE A 147 25.53 -6.21 -2.16
N PRO A 148 26.56 -5.51 -2.65
CA PRO A 148 26.91 -5.54 -4.06
C PRO A 148 27.47 -6.89 -4.49
N VAL A 149 27.11 -7.29 -5.70
CA VAL A 149 27.61 -8.51 -6.36
C VAL A 149 28.08 -8.16 -7.77
N ASP A 150 29.25 -8.66 -8.13
CA ASP A 150 29.89 -8.47 -9.43
C ASP A 150 29.87 -9.77 -10.24
N PHE A 151 29.03 -10.74 -9.88
CA PHE A 151 28.83 -11.98 -10.61
C PHE A 151 27.34 -12.31 -10.71
N THR A 152 26.99 -13.15 -11.68
CA THR A 152 25.67 -13.77 -11.78
C THR A 152 25.85 -15.28 -11.86
N PRO A 153 24.91 -16.08 -11.31
CA PRO A 153 24.89 -17.51 -11.54
C PRO A 153 24.70 -17.80 -13.04
N PRO A 154 25.02 -19.03 -13.50
CA PRO A 154 24.74 -19.44 -14.88
C PRO A 154 23.28 -19.14 -15.28
N SER A 155 23.05 -18.89 -16.57
CA SER A 155 21.72 -18.55 -17.07
C SER A 155 20.66 -19.53 -16.57
N SER A 156 19.55 -18.99 -16.08
CA SER A 156 18.45 -19.77 -15.50
C SER A 156 18.78 -20.51 -14.19
N LYS A 157 19.76 -20.05 -13.43
CA LYS A 157 20.04 -20.48 -12.04
C LYS A 157 19.86 -19.31 -11.07
N ASN A 158 19.67 -19.62 -9.79
CA ASN A 158 19.54 -18.64 -8.72
C ASN A 158 20.88 -18.44 -7.99
N PHE A 159 21.01 -17.31 -7.31
CA PHE A 159 22.05 -17.13 -6.31
C PHE A 159 21.75 -18.04 -5.12
N GLU A 160 22.79 -18.63 -4.53
CA GLU A 160 22.67 -19.41 -3.30
C GLU A 160 23.19 -18.58 -2.13
N ILE A 161 22.45 -18.56 -1.02
CA ILE A 161 22.70 -17.70 0.13
C ILE A 161 22.81 -18.57 1.37
N PHE A 162 23.98 -18.50 2.03
CA PHE A 162 24.27 -19.27 3.22
C PHE A 162 24.73 -18.36 4.34
N ALA A 163 23.99 -18.35 5.46
CA ALA A 163 24.42 -17.71 6.69
C ALA A 163 24.98 -18.77 7.65
N TYR A 164 26.22 -18.57 8.11
CA TYR A 164 26.92 -19.51 8.99
C TYR A 164 27.75 -18.76 10.02
N GLY A 165 27.93 -19.37 11.19
CA GLY A 165 28.70 -18.83 12.31
C GLY A 165 28.77 -19.85 13.45
N GLU A 166 29.25 -19.42 14.61
CA GLU A 166 29.30 -20.28 15.80
C GLU A 166 27.91 -20.39 16.44
N GLY A 167 27.42 -21.61 16.68
CA GLY A 167 26.10 -21.83 17.26
C GLY A 167 24.94 -21.61 16.27
N ASN A 168 23.73 -21.43 16.80
CA ASN A 168 22.52 -21.25 16.00
C ASN A 168 21.74 -20.01 16.44
N ILE A 169 21.40 -19.14 15.49
CA ILE A 169 20.51 -18.00 15.69
C ILE A 169 19.09 -18.41 15.28
N VAL A 170 18.28 -18.70 16.29
CA VAL A 170 16.87 -19.05 16.10
C VAL A 170 16.15 -17.93 15.34
N GLY A 171 15.52 -18.28 14.23
CA GLY A 171 14.71 -17.36 13.43
C GLY A 171 15.44 -16.61 12.31
N LEU A 172 16.78 -16.68 12.20
CA LEU A 172 17.50 -16.02 11.11
C LEU A 172 17.04 -16.54 9.74
N GLN A 173 16.94 -17.86 9.59
CA GLN A 173 16.44 -18.53 8.38
C GLN A 173 14.95 -18.25 8.08
N ARG A 174 14.19 -17.69 9.04
CA ARG A 174 12.82 -17.23 8.82
C ARG A 174 12.77 -15.80 8.27
N LYS A 175 13.80 -14.99 8.51
CA LYS A 175 13.90 -13.63 7.97
C LYS A 175 14.53 -13.59 6.59
N TRP A 176 15.56 -14.40 6.35
CA TRP A 176 16.29 -14.44 5.08
C TRP A 176 16.10 -15.76 4.36
N SER A 177 15.97 -15.65 3.03
CA SER A 177 15.94 -16.82 2.16
C SER A 177 17.35 -17.35 1.91
N ASP A 178 17.41 -18.63 1.53
CA ASP A 178 18.61 -19.32 1.08
C ASP A 178 18.92 -19.10 -0.42
N TYR A 179 18.17 -18.21 -1.09
CA TYR A 179 18.40 -17.88 -2.50
C TYR A 179 17.94 -16.47 -2.88
N ALA A 180 18.45 -15.98 -4.03
CA ALA A 180 17.91 -14.83 -4.76
C ALA A 180 17.85 -15.13 -6.27
N ASP A 181 16.98 -14.44 -7.00
CA ASP A 181 16.81 -14.65 -8.44
C ASP A 181 18.07 -14.33 -9.24
N GLY A 182 18.51 -15.26 -10.09
CA GLY A 182 19.52 -14.97 -11.11
C GLY A 182 18.93 -14.43 -12.41
N PHE A 183 19.77 -14.31 -13.45
CA PHE A 183 19.34 -13.78 -14.75
C PHE A 183 18.73 -14.88 -15.64
N GLY A 184 17.78 -14.48 -16.48
CA GLY A 184 17.26 -15.30 -17.56
C GLY A 184 18.24 -15.39 -18.72
N ARG A 185 17.83 -16.09 -19.80
CA ARG A 185 18.68 -16.25 -21.00
C ARG A 185 19.04 -14.92 -21.66
N GLY A 186 18.07 -14.00 -21.73
CA GLY A 186 18.26 -12.68 -22.32
C GLY A 186 18.82 -11.63 -21.37
N GLY A 187 18.93 -11.91 -20.07
CA GLY A 187 19.27 -10.92 -19.05
C GLY A 187 18.18 -10.80 -17.98
N ALA A 188 17.94 -9.58 -17.50
CA ALA A 188 16.94 -9.31 -16.46
C ALA A 188 16.24 -7.97 -16.67
N ILE A 189 14.98 -7.89 -16.23
CA ILE A 189 14.18 -6.66 -16.21
C ILE A 189 14.05 -6.20 -14.76
N PHE A 190 14.10 -4.89 -14.55
CA PHE A 190 13.94 -4.23 -13.26
C PHE A 190 12.86 -3.16 -13.36
N SER A 191 12.18 -2.88 -12.24
CA SER A 191 11.33 -1.70 -12.11
C SER A 191 12.14 -0.42 -12.37
N TYR A 192 11.48 0.66 -12.79
CA TYR A 192 12.14 1.95 -12.96
C TYR A 192 11.96 2.84 -11.73
N SER A 193 13.05 3.43 -11.27
CA SER A 193 13.12 4.60 -10.39
C SER A 193 14.41 5.37 -10.71
N GLU A 194 14.50 6.63 -10.31
CA GLU A 194 15.65 7.47 -10.65
C GLU A 194 16.99 6.92 -10.13
N MET A 195 16.99 6.24 -8.99
CA MET A 195 18.19 5.68 -8.37
C MET A 195 18.41 4.19 -8.71
N GLY A 196 17.56 3.59 -9.55
CA GLY A 196 17.65 2.18 -9.93
C GLY A 196 16.32 1.44 -9.82
N GLY A 197 16.33 0.16 -9.46
CA GLY A 197 15.09 -0.61 -9.35
C GLY A 197 15.25 -2.04 -8.87
N LYS A 198 14.11 -2.65 -8.54
CA LYS A 198 14.03 -4.05 -8.10
C LYS A 198 13.82 -4.95 -9.30
N LYS A 199 14.55 -6.08 -9.36
CA LYS A 199 14.40 -7.09 -10.40
C LYS A 199 12.97 -7.62 -10.40
N ILE A 200 12.34 -7.66 -11.58
CA ILE A 200 11.10 -8.37 -11.81
C ILE A 200 11.41 -9.88 -11.83
N ARG A 201 10.70 -10.64 -11.00
CA ARG A 201 10.99 -12.06 -10.82
C ARG A 201 10.59 -12.89 -12.04
N CYS A 202 11.25 -14.03 -12.22
CA CYS A 202 10.82 -14.98 -13.24
C CYS A 202 9.39 -15.49 -12.91
N GLY A 203 8.54 -15.61 -13.92
CA GLY A 203 7.12 -15.95 -13.76
C GLY A 203 6.23 -14.75 -13.42
N ASP A 204 6.82 -13.62 -13.08
CA ASP A 204 6.08 -12.39 -12.79
C ASP A 204 5.74 -11.63 -14.09
N SER A 205 5.16 -10.43 -13.98
CA SER A 205 4.72 -9.61 -15.13
C SER A 205 5.22 -8.16 -15.10
N ILE A 206 5.12 -7.52 -16.25
CA ILE A 206 5.23 -6.08 -16.46
C ILE A 206 3.98 -5.59 -17.18
N SER A 207 3.75 -4.28 -17.20
CA SER A 207 2.62 -3.69 -17.94
C SER A 207 3.05 -2.70 -19.02
N THR A 208 2.14 -2.46 -19.96
CA THR A 208 2.31 -1.44 -20.99
C THR A 208 2.31 -0.03 -20.40
N ASN A 209 2.82 0.93 -21.17
CA ASN A 209 2.88 2.35 -20.82
C ASN A 209 3.62 2.68 -19.50
N ARG A 210 4.54 1.80 -19.08
CA ARG A 210 5.42 2.01 -17.93
C ARG A 210 6.87 1.82 -18.32
N ASP A 211 7.73 2.53 -17.60
CA ASP A 211 9.16 2.44 -17.79
C ASP A 211 9.76 1.32 -16.94
N TYR A 212 10.75 0.66 -17.50
CA TYR A 212 11.53 -0.40 -16.88
C TYR A 212 12.99 -0.26 -17.27
N TYR A 213 13.88 -0.88 -16.49
CA TYR A 213 15.25 -1.13 -16.92
C TYR A 213 15.40 -2.55 -17.46
N ALA A 214 16.12 -2.73 -18.56
CA ALA A 214 16.57 -4.01 -19.07
C ALA A 214 18.09 -4.08 -19.00
N VAL A 215 18.60 -5.11 -18.34
CA VAL A 215 20.03 -5.42 -18.24
C VAL A 215 20.31 -6.61 -19.15
N VAL A 216 21.02 -6.34 -20.25
CA VAL A 216 21.14 -7.25 -21.39
C VAL A 216 22.56 -7.21 -21.96
N ARG A 217 23.04 -8.30 -22.56
CA ARG A 217 24.39 -8.33 -23.18
C ARG A 217 24.45 -7.57 -24.50
N SER A 218 23.32 -7.48 -25.17
CA SER A 218 23.14 -6.84 -26.47
C SER A 218 21.87 -5.99 -26.44
N LYS A 219 21.41 -5.47 -27.59
CA LYS A 219 20.19 -4.66 -27.65
C LYS A 219 18.93 -5.52 -27.49
N LEU A 220 17.84 -4.95 -26.94
CA LEU A 220 16.52 -5.58 -27.01
C LEU A 220 16.07 -5.74 -28.47
N HIS A 221 15.22 -6.73 -28.73
CA HIS A 221 14.69 -6.95 -30.08
C HIS A 221 13.93 -5.72 -30.57
N SER A 222 14.18 -5.33 -31.83
CA SER A 222 13.65 -4.09 -32.41
C SER A 222 12.20 -4.26 -32.86
N TYR A 223 11.28 -4.28 -31.90
CA TYR A 223 9.85 -4.11 -32.17
C TYR A 223 9.47 -2.64 -32.12
N SER A 224 8.62 -2.15 -33.04
CA SER A 224 8.16 -0.76 -33.05
C SER A 224 7.41 -0.35 -31.78
N ALA A 225 6.75 -1.30 -31.09
CA ALA A 225 6.13 -1.08 -29.79
C ALA A 225 7.13 -0.87 -28.64
N ILE A 226 8.38 -1.35 -28.75
CA ILE A 226 9.38 -1.25 -27.68
C ILE A 226 10.26 -0.03 -27.95
N LYS A 227 9.99 1.05 -27.20
CA LYS A 227 10.87 2.21 -27.16
C LYS A 227 11.97 1.94 -26.14
N GLN A 228 13.22 2.08 -26.53
CA GLN A 228 14.37 1.81 -25.67
C GLN A 228 15.45 2.87 -25.86
N GLU A 229 16.13 3.21 -24.76
CA GLU A 229 17.22 4.18 -24.69
C GLU A 229 18.34 3.58 -23.84
N LEU A 230 19.59 3.65 -24.31
CA LEU A 230 20.75 3.21 -23.54
C LEU A 230 21.03 4.25 -22.46
N VAL A 231 21.02 3.84 -21.20
CA VAL A 231 21.21 4.75 -20.05
C VAL A 231 22.48 4.48 -19.27
N GLY A 232 23.16 3.36 -19.54
CA GLY A 232 24.43 3.05 -18.91
C GLY A 232 24.86 1.60 -19.10
N ASP A 233 25.87 1.20 -18.34
CA ASP A 233 26.46 -0.14 -18.38
C ASP A 233 26.60 -0.73 -16.97
N LEU A 234 26.67 -2.06 -16.91
CA LEU A 234 26.87 -2.85 -15.70
C LEU A 234 27.96 -3.90 -15.97
N ALA A 235 29.07 -3.80 -15.24
CA ALA A 235 30.14 -4.80 -15.30
C ALA A 235 29.84 -5.95 -14.34
N ILE A 236 29.77 -7.18 -14.87
CA ILE A 236 29.60 -8.41 -14.10
C ILE A 236 30.74 -9.35 -14.47
N GLY A 237 31.74 -9.47 -13.59
CA GLY A 237 32.98 -10.17 -13.83
C GLY A 237 33.66 -9.61 -15.07
N ASN A 238 33.93 -10.47 -16.05
CA ASN A 238 34.53 -10.07 -17.33
C ASN A 238 33.49 -9.75 -18.42
N THR A 239 32.20 -9.69 -18.08
CA THR A 239 31.12 -9.41 -19.05
C THR A 239 30.54 -8.03 -18.81
N LEU A 240 30.52 -7.20 -19.86
CA LEU A 240 29.84 -5.92 -19.86
C LEU A 240 28.39 -6.10 -20.31
N TYR A 241 27.45 -5.72 -19.45
CA TYR A 241 26.03 -5.64 -19.76
C TYR A 241 25.65 -4.19 -20.05
N LYS A 242 24.71 -4.01 -20.97
CA LYS A 242 24.09 -2.72 -21.28
C LYS A 242 22.80 -2.58 -20.49
N VAL A 243 22.55 -1.38 -19.99
CA VAL A 243 21.32 -1.01 -19.28
C VAL A 243 20.49 -0.11 -20.16
N TYR A 244 19.32 -0.60 -20.55
CA TYR A 244 18.35 0.17 -21.34
C TYR A 244 17.17 0.59 -20.47
N ARG A 245 16.77 1.86 -20.53
CA ARG A 245 15.42 2.27 -20.13
C ARG A 245 14.48 1.96 -21.29
N PHE A 246 13.39 1.23 -21.04
CA PHE A 246 12.44 0.89 -22.08
C PHE A 246 10.99 0.99 -21.64
N ASN A 247 10.12 1.21 -22.62
CA ASN A 247 8.67 1.35 -22.48
C ASN A 247 7.99 0.57 -23.59
N ILE A 248 6.89 -0.11 -23.27
CA ILE A 248 6.11 -0.89 -24.23
C ILE A 248 4.79 -0.17 -24.52
N LYS A 249 4.60 0.22 -25.77
CA LYS A 249 3.37 0.87 -26.27
C LYS A 249 2.63 -0.05 -27.24
N VAL A 250 1.77 -0.89 -26.69
CA VAL A 250 0.87 -1.76 -27.44
C VAL A 250 -0.47 -1.85 -26.70
N SER A 251 -1.59 -1.80 -27.42
CA SER A 251 -2.92 -2.00 -26.82
C SER A 251 -3.24 -3.50 -26.73
N ALA A 252 -3.98 -3.92 -25.71
CA ALA A 252 -4.53 -5.28 -25.65
C ALA A 252 -5.55 -5.56 -26.77
N ASP A 253 -6.10 -4.51 -27.39
CA ASP A 253 -6.98 -4.61 -28.55
C ASP A 253 -6.24 -5.10 -29.81
N ASP A 254 -4.93 -4.82 -29.93
CA ASP A 254 -4.08 -5.42 -30.96
C ASP A 254 -3.57 -6.80 -30.50
N ILE A 255 -4.50 -7.76 -30.49
CA ILE A 255 -4.30 -9.13 -30.01
C ILE A 255 -3.03 -9.75 -30.61
N LYS A 256 -2.83 -9.59 -31.92
CA LYS A 256 -1.72 -10.22 -32.63
C LYS A 256 -0.40 -9.61 -32.18
N TYR A 257 -0.29 -8.28 -32.16
CA TYR A 257 0.97 -7.65 -31.84
C TYR A 257 1.31 -7.76 -30.36
N PHE A 258 0.32 -7.62 -29.48
CA PHE A 258 0.49 -7.84 -28.04
C PHE A 258 1.02 -9.24 -27.74
N SER A 259 0.46 -10.28 -28.38
CA SER A 259 0.89 -11.67 -28.17
C SER A 259 2.35 -11.89 -28.57
N ILE A 260 2.78 -11.32 -29.70
CA ILE A 260 4.18 -11.40 -30.17
C ILE A 260 5.14 -10.80 -29.13
N ILE A 261 4.81 -9.61 -28.59
CA ILE A 261 5.65 -8.96 -27.58
C ILE A 261 5.65 -9.75 -26.27
N ASN A 262 4.50 -10.26 -25.84
CA ASN A 262 4.38 -11.08 -24.64
C ASN A 262 5.21 -12.36 -24.74
N ASP A 263 5.16 -13.06 -25.88
CA ASP A 263 5.95 -14.28 -26.11
C ASP A 263 7.45 -13.98 -26.09
N TYR A 264 7.88 -12.88 -26.74
CA TYR A 264 9.27 -12.41 -26.66
C TYR A 264 9.74 -12.19 -25.22
N LEU A 265 8.94 -11.47 -24.41
CA LEU A 265 9.29 -11.17 -23.02
C LEU A 265 9.38 -12.44 -22.16
N LYS A 266 8.44 -13.36 -22.37
CA LYS A 266 8.37 -14.62 -21.66
C LYS A 266 9.56 -15.52 -22.00
N GLU A 267 9.89 -15.67 -23.27
CA GLU A 267 11.00 -16.53 -23.70
C GLU A 267 12.37 -15.95 -23.33
N THR A 268 12.50 -14.62 -23.40
CA THR A 268 13.79 -13.94 -23.21
C THR A 268 14.09 -13.67 -21.74
N PHE A 269 13.08 -13.21 -20.98
CA PHE A 269 13.23 -12.73 -19.61
C PHE A 269 12.42 -13.53 -18.58
N GLY A 270 11.52 -14.42 -19.03
CA GLY A 270 10.65 -15.16 -18.13
C GLY A 270 9.53 -14.32 -17.52
N VAL A 271 9.22 -13.13 -18.07
CA VAL A 271 8.17 -12.24 -17.56
C VAL A 271 7.01 -12.12 -18.55
N TRP A 272 5.84 -11.82 -18.02
CA TRP A 272 4.60 -11.66 -18.78
C TRP A 272 4.27 -10.20 -19.06
N LEU A 273 3.55 -9.93 -20.14
CA LEU A 273 2.97 -8.62 -20.40
C LEU A 273 1.50 -8.59 -20.01
N LEU A 274 1.12 -7.64 -19.17
CA LEU A 274 -0.26 -7.35 -18.80
C LEU A 274 -0.64 -5.94 -19.29
N GLU A 275 -1.93 -5.70 -19.46
CA GLU A 275 -2.42 -4.35 -19.73
C GLU A 275 -2.41 -3.52 -18.43
N CYS A 276 -2.99 -4.08 -17.37
CA CYS A 276 -3.04 -3.47 -16.04
C CYS A 276 -2.29 -4.35 -15.03
N LEU A 277 -1.28 -3.77 -14.38
CA LEU A 277 -0.52 -4.45 -13.34
C LEU A 277 -1.34 -4.50 -12.03
N PRO A 278 -1.41 -5.64 -11.33
CA PRO A 278 -2.01 -5.73 -10.01
C PRO A 278 -1.19 -4.95 -8.97
N GLU A 279 -1.83 -3.99 -8.29
CA GLU A 279 -1.18 -3.06 -7.35
C GLU A 279 -2.06 -2.67 -6.16
N ILE A 280 -1.39 -2.39 -5.04
CA ILE A 280 -2.00 -1.79 -3.84
C ILE A 280 -1.51 -0.36 -3.77
N ILE A 281 -2.44 0.59 -3.90
CA ILE A 281 -2.13 2.02 -3.91
C ILE A 281 -2.64 2.60 -2.59
N PRO A 282 -1.76 2.98 -1.65
CA PRO A 282 -2.18 3.62 -0.41
C PRO A 282 -2.80 4.99 -0.71
N ILE A 283 -3.93 5.27 -0.08
CA ILE A 283 -4.65 6.53 -0.23
C ILE A 283 -4.51 7.35 1.05
N TRP A 284 -4.71 6.72 2.21
CA TRP A 284 -4.67 7.39 3.50
C TRP A 284 -4.44 6.46 4.69
N PRO A 285 -3.73 6.90 5.76
CA PRO A 285 -2.92 8.12 5.78
C PRO A 285 -1.84 8.05 4.69
N PRO A 286 -1.29 9.20 4.25
CA PRO A 286 -0.19 9.18 3.30
C PRO A 286 0.97 8.39 3.90
N VAL A 287 1.74 7.76 3.03
CA VAL A 287 2.82 6.87 3.43
C VAL A 287 4.14 7.44 2.93
N ILE A 288 5.18 7.26 3.72
CA ILE A 288 6.56 7.55 3.33
C ILE A 288 7.17 6.26 2.80
N GLN A 289 7.71 6.30 1.60
CA GLN A 289 8.38 5.16 1.00
C GLN A 289 9.87 5.18 1.37
N ARG A 290 10.30 4.15 2.10
CA ARG A 290 11.72 3.78 2.25
C ARG A 290 11.90 2.37 1.67
N ASP A 291 12.26 1.40 2.51
CA ASP A 291 12.25 -0.03 2.19
C ASP A 291 10.85 -0.64 2.31
N VAL A 292 10.03 0.01 3.13
CA VAL A 292 8.64 -0.30 3.43
C VAL A 292 7.83 0.99 3.35
N MET A 293 6.52 0.85 3.21
CA MET A 293 5.58 1.95 3.21
C MET A 293 5.19 2.27 4.66
N ILE A 294 5.68 3.39 5.18
CA ILE A 294 5.47 3.79 6.56
C ILE A 294 4.28 4.75 6.61
N PRO A 295 3.13 4.37 7.20
CA PRO A 295 2.03 5.29 7.36
C PRO A 295 2.42 6.38 8.34
N ILE A 296 2.04 7.60 7.98
CA ILE A 296 2.26 8.79 8.80
C ILE A 296 1.51 8.70 10.13
N GLU A 297 0.30 8.14 10.12
CA GLU A 297 -0.48 7.90 11.32
C GLU A 297 -0.38 6.43 11.71
N THR A 298 0.36 6.14 12.78
CA THR A 298 0.73 4.77 13.19
C THR A 298 -0.37 3.98 13.89
N LYS A 299 -1.49 4.62 14.22
CA LYS A 299 -2.61 4.01 14.98
C LYS A 299 -3.92 3.91 14.20
N SER A 300 -3.96 4.33 12.94
CA SER A 300 -5.16 4.30 12.10
C SER A 300 -5.14 3.17 11.07
N ALA A 301 -6.31 2.86 10.52
CA ALA A 301 -6.42 1.95 9.40
C ALA A 301 -5.92 2.62 8.12
N LEU A 302 -4.99 1.98 7.44
CA LEU A 302 -4.53 2.36 6.11
C LEU A 302 -5.56 1.92 5.07
N CYS A 303 -6.14 2.89 4.37
CA CYS A 303 -7.03 2.71 3.25
C CYS A 303 -6.21 2.64 1.95
N CYS A 304 -6.40 1.57 1.17
CA CYS A 304 -5.74 1.39 -0.12
C CYS A 304 -6.75 1.10 -1.24
N VAL A 305 -6.49 1.61 -2.44
CA VAL A 305 -7.14 1.13 -3.67
C VAL A 305 -6.44 -0.14 -4.13
N VAL A 306 -7.24 -1.09 -4.62
CA VAL A 306 -6.76 -2.27 -5.33
C VAL A 306 -6.94 -2.03 -6.83
N SER A 307 -5.84 -1.86 -7.56
CA SER A 307 -5.85 -1.80 -9.02
C SER A 307 -5.48 -3.17 -9.58
N SER A 308 -6.30 -3.73 -10.46
CA SER A 308 -6.00 -4.99 -11.14
C SER A 308 -6.82 -5.12 -12.43
N GLY A 309 -6.24 -5.76 -13.45
CA GLY A 309 -6.95 -6.19 -14.65
C GLY A 309 -7.83 -7.44 -14.45
N ASN A 310 -7.78 -8.07 -13.28
CA ASN A 310 -8.62 -9.21 -12.93
C ASN A 310 -10.05 -8.75 -12.58
N SER A 311 -11.04 -9.47 -13.11
CA SER A 311 -12.45 -9.21 -12.83
C SER A 311 -12.76 -9.34 -11.33
N ASP A 312 -12.19 -10.37 -10.69
CA ASP A 312 -12.35 -10.67 -9.27
C ASP A 312 -10.97 -10.74 -8.59
N PRO A 313 -10.38 -9.58 -8.23
CA PRO A 313 -9.05 -9.54 -7.68
C PRO A 313 -9.05 -10.04 -6.25
N LYS A 314 -7.94 -10.65 -5.85
CA LYS A 314 -7.76 -11.14 -4.48
C LYS A 314 -6.60 -10.42 -3.82
N VAL A 315 -6.79 -9.99 -2.58
CA VAL A 315 -5.71 -9.43 -1.77
C VAL A 315 -5.30 -10.44 -0.71
N TYR A 316 -4.00 -10.72 -0.64
CA TYR A 316 -3.42 -11.62 0.34
C TYR A 316 -2.63 -10.82 1.37
N THR A 317 -2.74 -11.20 2.64
CA THR A 317 -1.99 -10.65 3.76
C THR A 317 -1.13 -11.74 4.38
N TYR A 318 0.12 -11.43 4.74
CA TYR A 318 1.08 -12.39 5.28
C TYR A 318 1.35 -12.11 6.76
N SER A 319 1.32 -13.16 7.57
CA SER A 319 1.70 -13.13 8.99
C SER A 319 2.58 -14.34 9.32
N ASN A 320 3.89 -14.12 9.48
CA ASN A 320 4.88 -15.20 9.63
C ASN A 320 4.78 -16.26 8.52
N THR A 321 4.15 -17.41 8.82
CA THR A 321 3.95 -18.54 7.89
C THR A 321 2.51 -18.64 7.38
N GLY A 322 1.58 -17.84 7.93
CA GLY A 322 0.18 -17.83 7.57
C GLY A 322 -0.13 -16.79 6.49
N VAL A 323 -1.10 -17.13 5.63
CA VAL A 323 -1.63 -16.22 4.61
C VAL A 323 -3.14 -16.14 4.74
N LYS A 324 -3.69 -14.94 4.69
CA LYS A 324 -5.13 -14.70 4.76
C LYS A 324 -5.59 -13.86 3.58
N ASN A 325 -6.74 -14.21 3.02
CA ASN A 325 -7.44 -13.36 2.07
C ASN A 325 -8.03 -12.17 2.81
N LYS A 326 -7.87 -10.98 2.24
CA LYS A 326 -8.46 -9.75 2.73
C LYS A 326 -9.72 -9.46 1.91
N GLU A 327 -10.81 -9.17 2.60
CA GLU A 327 -12.04 -8.75 1.96
C GLU A 327 -11.85 -7.40 1.27
N ILE A 328 -12.38 -7.30 0.05
CA ILE A 328 -12.35 -6.09 -0.77
C ILE A 328 -13.73 -5.43 -0.70
N GLU A 329 -13.73 -4.17 -0.29
CA GLU A 329 -14.91 -3.30 -0.32
C GLU A 329 -15.03 -2.70 -1.72
N ILE A 330 -16.20 -2.87 -2.36
CA ILE A 330 -16.48 -2.27 -3.68
C ILE A 330 -17.37 -1.06 -3.47
N LEU A 331 -16.86 0.13 -3.80
CA LEU A 331 -17.64 1.37 -3.78
C LEU A 331 -18.65 1.42 -4.95
N PRO A 332 -19.73 2.23 -4.85
CA PRO A 332 -20.75 2.34 -5.90
C PRO A 332 -20.21 2.70 -7.29
N VAL A 333 -19.08 3.41 -7.35
CA VAL A 333 -18.38 3.78 -8.60
C VAL A 333 -17.47 2.68 -9.15
N GLY A 334 -17.50 1.47 -8.60
CA GLY A 334 -16.70 0.31 -9.03
C GLY A 334 -15.26 0.30 -8.51
N ILE A 335 -14.87 1.27 -7.66
CA ILE A 335 -13.55 1.32 -7.03
C ILE A 335 -13.45 0.24 -5.97
N LYS A 336 -12.38 -0.55 -6.04
CA LYS A 336 -12.08 -1.65 -5.12
C LYS A 336 -11.11 -1.16 -4.04
N MET A 337 -11.45 -1.32 -2.76
CA MET A 337 -10.67 -0.83 -1.63
C MET A 337 -10.45 -1.89 -0.56
N ILE A 338 -9.39 -1.70 0.22
CA ILE A 338 -9.09 -2.48 1.42
C ILE A 338 -8.71 -1.54 2.57
N ASN A 339 -9.00 -1.97 3.81
CA ASN A 339 -8.53 -1.32 5.02
C ASN A 339 -7.58 -2.24 5.78
N VAL A 340 -6.36 -1.77 6.03
CA VAL A 340 -5.28 -2.54 6.68
C VAL A 340 -4.92 -1.88 7.99
N LEU A 341 -4.92 -2.65 9.08
CA LEU A 341 -4.39 -2.18 10.36
C LEU A 341 -2.88 -2.38 10.33
N VAL A 342 -2.13 -1.27 10.37
CA VAL A 342 -0.67 -1.29 10.36
C VAL A 342 -0.17 -1.16 11.80
N GLY A 343 0.71 -2.07 12.22
CA GLY A 343 1.35 -2.05 13.54
C GLY A 343 2.87 -1.98 13.41
N ARG A 344 3.57 -2.13 14.55
CA ARG A 344 5.05 -2.19 14.58
C ARG A 344 5.60 -3.41 13.86
N GLU A 345 4.83 -4.51 13.82
CA GLU A 345 5.19 -5.65 12.99
C GLU A 345 4.81 -5.36 11.53
N PRO A 346 5.73 -5.54 10.57
CA PRO A 346 5.45 -5.27 9.17
C PRO A 346 4.39 -6.22 8.63
N ILE A 347 3.42 -5.66 7.90
CA ILE A 347 2.43 -6.42 7.15
C ILE A 347 2.75 -6.36 5.67
N ALA A 348 2.99 -7.53 5.08
CA ALA A 348 3.12 -7.66 3.63
C ALA A 348 1.75 -7.92 3.01
N LEU A 349 1.50 -7.34 1.84
CA LEU A 349 0.29 -7.58 1.04
C LEU A 349 0.62 -7.78 -0.44
N SER A 350 -0.16 -8.62 -1.12
CA SER A 350 -0.11 -8.76 -2.59
C SER A 350 -1.50 -8.84 -3.20
N VAL A 351 -1.57 -8.56 -4.51
CA VAL A 351 -2.79 -8.64 -5.33
C VAL A 351 -2.66 -9.76 -6.35
N ASP A 352 -3.74 -10.53 -6.51
CA ASP A 352 -3.94 -11.66 -7.45
C ASP A 352 -3.03 -12.86 -7.29
N ARG A 353 -1.82 -12.68 -6.77
CA ARG A 353 -0.80 -13.71 -6.66
C ARG A 353 -0.32 -13.83 -5.23
N LYS A 354 -0.27 -15.06 -4.72
CA LYS A 354 0.06 -15.34 -3.32
C LYS A 354 1.57 -15.35 -3.03
N TYR A 355 2.44 -15.75 -3.95
CA TYR A 355 3.87 -15.85 -3.68
C TYR A 355 4.68 -15.51 -4.95
N VAL A 356 4.80 -14.22 -5.30
CA VAL A 356 5.49 -13.80 -6.54
C VAL A 356 6.47 -12.63 -6.36
N GLY A 357 6.66 -12.11 -5.15
CA GLY A 357 7.71 -11.11 -4.91
C GLY A 357 7.30 -9.65 -5.16
N ARG A 358 6.00 -9.40 -5.38
CA ARG A 358 5.40 -8.06 -5.57
C ARG A 358 4.78 -7.50 -4.30
N GLU A 359 5.12 -8.08 -3.16
CA GLU A 359 4.45 -7.72 -1.92
C GLU A 359 4.82 -6.29 -1.54
N VAL A 360 3.81 -5.47 -1.25
CA VAL A 360 3.98 -4.16 -0.64
C VAL A 360 3.98 -4.38 0.87
N ILE A 361 5.01 -3.88 1.53
CA ILE A 361 5.18 -4.02 2.98
C ILE A 361 4.80 -2.70 3.63
N PHE A 362 3.91 -2.74 4.62
CA PHE A 362 3.58 -1.60 5.46
C PHE A 362 4.06 -1.84 6.89
N GLU A 363 4.65 -0.84 7.52
CA GLU A 363 5.16 -0.95 8.88
C GLU A 363 5.02 0.39 9.61
N ALA A 364 4.46 0.38 10.83
CA ALA A 364 4.37 1.58 11.64
C ALA A 364 5.72 1.85 12.31
N ARG A 365 6.38 2.92 11.86
CA ARG A 365 7.61 3.45 12.45
C ARG A 365 7.40 4.89 12.89
N GLU A 366 8.18 5.32 13.88
CA GLU A 366 8.23 6.74 14.22
C GLU A 366 8.86 7.50 13.06
N VAL A 367 8.11 8.46 12.52
CA VAL A 367 8.62 9.39 11.52
C VAL A 367 9.28 10.51 12.28
N HIS A 368 10.62 10.52 12.35
CA HIS A 368 11.35 11.62 12.97
C HIS A 368 11.10 12.92 12.19
N SER A 369 10.91 14.02 12.90
CA SER A 369 10.79 15.36 12.31
C SER A 369 12.11 15.77 11.67
N SER A 370 12.05 16.43 10.51
CA SER A 370 13.23 17.06 9.90
C SER A 370 13.91 18.02 10.89
N THR A 371 15.24 18.08 10.87
CA THR A 371 16.03 19.05 11.64
C THR A 371 16.00 20.45 11.02
N TYR A 372 15.38 20.61 9.85
CA TYR A 372 15.26 21.89 9.15
C TYR A 372 14.11 22.73 9.71
N HIS A 373 14.37 24.02 9.91
CA HIS A 373 13.33 24.98 10.33
C HIS A 373 12.56 25.48 9.10
N HIS A 374 11.33 25.02 8.93
CA HIS A 374 10.42 25.51 7.90
C HIS A 374 9.51 26.59 8.48
N SER A 375 9.42 27.74 7.81
CA SER A 375 8.44 28.76 8.15
C SER A 375 7.18 28.53 7.32
N ILE A 376 6.08 28.15 7.98
CA ILE A 376 4.76 28.05 7.36
C ILE A 376 3.84 29.03 8.08
N LYS A 377 3.22 29.93 7.31
CA LYS A 377 2.26 30.91 7.80
C LYS A 377 0.98 30.77 6.99
N ILE A 378 -0.16 30.75 7.68
CA ILE A 378 -1.46 30.69 7.04
C ILE A 378 -2.10 32.07 7.11
N THR A 379 -2.63 32.55 5.98
CA THR A 379 -3.37 33.81 5.92
C THR A 379 -4.74 33.60 5.31
N ASN A 380 -5.78 34.24 5.84
CA ASN A 380 -7.10 34.25 5.19
C ASN A 380 -7.14 35.26 4.03
N ASN A 381 -8.27 35.32 3.33
CA ASN A 381 -8.50 36.28 2.25
C ASN A 381 -8.45 37.76 2.69
N GLN A 382 -8.47 38.03 4.01
CA GLN A 382 -8.36 39.36 4.60
C GLN A 382 -6.93 39.69 5.07
N GLY A 383 -5.96 38.79 4.87
CA GLY A 383 -4.56 38.96 5.29
C GLY A 383 -4.30 38.69 6.77
N VAL A 384 -5.30 38.23 7.54
CA VAL A 384 -5.14 37.84 8.95
C VAL A 384 -4.35 36.54 9.02
N SER A 385 -3.33 36.52 9.87
CA SER A 385 -2.43 35.37 10.02
C SER A 385 -2.88 34.44 11.13
N PHE A 386 -2.80 33.14 10.88
CA PHE A 386 -3.19 32.07 11.80
C PHE A 386 -2.02 31.12 12.04
N PHE A 387 -1.91 30.62 13.27
CA PHE A 387 -1.04 29.48 13.56
C PHE A 387 -1.71 28.19 13.11
N TRP A 388 -0.91 27.17 12.77
CA TRP A 388 -1.40 25.88 12.29
C TRP A 388 -2.39 25.19 13.24
N LYS A 389 -2.12 25.29 14.55
CA LYS A 389 -2.98 24.76 15.64
C LYS A 389 -4.32 25.50 15.81
N ASP A 390 -4.48 26.65 15.16
CA ASP A 390 -5.61 27.57 15.30
C ASP A 390 -6.43 27.67 13.99
N ILE A 391 -6.34 26.66 13.12
CA ILE A 391 -7.17 26.56 11.92
C ILE A 391 -8.60 26.11 12.30
N TYR A 392 -9.62 26.91 11.99
CA TYR A 392 -11.02 26.56 12.27
C TYR A 392 -11.75 26.13 11.00
N PRO A 393 -12.83 25.33 11.09
CA PRO A 393 -13.64 24.96 9.93
C PRO A 393 -14.09 26.15 9.07
N SER A 394 -14.50 27.27 9.67
CA SER A 394 -14.82 28.54 8.98
C SER A 394 -13.72 29.01 8.03
N LEU A 395 -12.46 29.07 8.47
CA LEU A 395 -11.32 29.44 7.63
C LEU A 395 -11.19 28.52 6.41
N LEU A 396 -11.46 27.23 6.60
CA LEU A 396 -11.38 26.26 5.52
C LEU A 396 -12.53 26.40 4.50
N ARG A 397 -13.72 26.86 4.93
CA ARG A 397 -14.87 27.16 4.06
C ARG A 397 -14.67 28.43 3.23
N GLU A 398 -13.87 29.36 3.70
CA GLU A 398 -13.56 30.61 2.98
C GLU A 398 -12.38 30.46 2.01
N GLY A 399 -11.56 29.43 2.21
CA GLY A 399 -10.26 29.30 1.56
C GLY A 399 -9.20 30.17 2.25
N PHE A 400 -7.94 29.79 2.09
CA PHE A 400 -6.82 30.44 2.76
C PHE A 400 -5.55 30.32 1.92
N PHE A 401 -4.55 31.12 2.23
CA PHE A 401 -3.23 31.08 1.62
C PHE A 401 -2.23 30.43 2.58
N ILE A 402 -1.33 29.65 2.02
CA ILE A 402 -0.14 29.16 2.70
C ILE A 402 1.06 29.94 2.17
N GLU A 403 1.70 30.70 3.06
CA GLU A 403 2.97 31.38 2.83
C GLU A 403 4.10 30.50 3.41
N THR A 404 5.05 30.10 2.59
CA THR A 404 6.13 29.19 3.02
C THR A 404 7.45 29.44 2.30
N ASN A 405 8.56 29.12 2.97
CA ASN A 405 9.89 29.05 2.37
C ASN A 405 10.27 27.62 1.93
N ALA A 406 9.35 26.65 2.08
CA ALA A 406 9.59 25.24 1.86
C ALA A 406 8.65 24.68 0.78
N LYS A 407 9.12 23.67 0.06
CA LYS A 407 8.28 22.87 -0.85
C LYS A 407 7.78 21.66 -0.09
N PHE A 408 6.48 21.40 -0.13
CA PHE A 408 5.88 20.29 0.61
C PHE A 408 4.61 19.78 -0.04
N ASP A 409 4.20 18.56 0.32
CA ASP A 409 2.96 17.96 -0.13
C ASP A 409 1.88 18.18 0.93
N PHE A 410 0.81 18.86 0.52
CA PHE A 410 -0.34 19.15 1.37
C PHE A 410 -1.43 18.14 1.08
N TYR A 411 -1.81 17.36 2.08
CA TYR A 411 -2.89 16.39 1.99
C TYR A 411 -4.05 16.81 2.84
N ILE A 412 -5.24 16.70 2.26
CA ILE A 412 -6.47 17.07 2.90
C ILE A 412 -7.44 15.90 2.85
N LYS A 413 -7.90 15.46 4.02
CA LYS A 413 -8.95 14.46 4.15
C LYS A 413 -10.31 15.12 4.13
N GLU A 414 -11.12 14.69 3.17
CA GLU A 414 -12.53 15.04 3.05
C GLU A 414 -13.41 13.94 3.68
N ASN A 415 -14.69 14.26 3.90
CA ASN A 415 -15.69 13.26 4.27
C ASN A 415 -15.71 12.09 3.25
N ASN A 416 -16.12 10.89 3.69
CA ASN A 416 -16.20 9.67 2.87
C ASN A 416 -14.86 9.09 2.35
N ARG A 417 -13.74 9.31 3.05
CA ARG A 417 -12.42 8.78 2.67
C ARG A 417 -11.95 9.29 1.29
N ILE A 418 -12.39 10.49 0.90
CA ILE A 418 -11.85 11.20 -0.26
C ILE A 418 -10.69 12.06 0.23
N TYR A 419 -9.62 12.15 -0.56
CA TYR A 419 -8.43 12.91 -0.19
C TYR A 419 -7.99 13.78 -1.35
N ARG A 420 -7.57 15.00 -1.04
CA ARG A 420 -7.00 15.93 -1.99
C ARG A 420 -5.52 16.09 -1.70
N HIS A 421 -4.70 15.86 -2.72
CA HIS A 421 -3.28 16.17 -2.68
C HIS A 421 -3.04 17.47 -3.44
N MET A 422 -2.33 18.40 -2.81
CA MET A 422 -1.95 19.69 -3.38
C MET A 422 -0.45 19.91 -3.15
N PRO A 423 0.40 19.78 -4.18
CA PRO A 423 1.81 20.09 -4.04
C PRO A 423 2.00 21.61 -3.87
N ILE A 424 2.56 22.02 -2.74
CA ILE A 424 2.95 23.41 -2.47
C ILE A 424 4.36 23.61 -2.99
N ARG A 425 4.50 24.44 -4.02
CA ARG A 425 5.78 24.68 -4.70
C ARG A 425 6.16 26.15 -4.78
N ASP A 426 5.17 27.04 -4.65
CA ASP A 426 5.33 28.48 -4.66
C ASP A 426 5.37 29.05 -3.24
N CYS A 427 6.01 30.21 -3.08
CA CYS A 427 6.12 30.88 -1.78
C CYS A 427 4.77 31.25 -1.18
N ILE A 428 3.75 31.43 -2.02
CA ILE A 428 2.37 31.71 -1.62
C ILE A 428 1.46 30.82 -2.48
N THR A 429 0.68 29.95 -1.86
CA THR A 429 -0.26 29.07 -2.56
C THR A 429 -1.66 29.23 -1.99
N MET A 430 -2.65 29.45 -2.86
CA MET A 430 -4.07 29.52 -2.48
C MET A 430 -4.65 28.13 -2.33
N ILE A 431 -5.26 27.86 -1.17
CA ILE A 431 -6.05 26.66 -0.91
C ILE A 431 -7.53 27.01 -1.08
N PRO A 432 -8.25 26.35 -2.00
CA PRO A 432 -9.64 26.66 -2.27
C PRO A 432 -10.55 26.28 -1.09
N SER A 433 -11.70 26.93 -1.03
CA SER A 433 -12.76 26.62 -0.06
C SER A 433 -13.23 25.18 -0.16
N ASN A 434 -13.53 24.57 0.99
CA ASN A 434 -14.24 23.29 1.05
C ASN A 434 -14.95 23.11 2.39
N ASP A 435 -16.16 22.55 2.33
CA ASP A 435 -16.99 22.30 3.51
C ASP A 435 -16.76 20.90 4.12
N SER A 436 -16.01 20.04 3.43
CA SER A 436 -15.90 18.61 3.76
C SER A 436 -14.64 18.22 4.52
N TYR A 437 -13.81 19.18 4.94
CA TYR A 437 -12.51 18.91 5.55
C TYR A 437 -12.60 18.29 6.95
N THR A 438 -11.80 17.25 7.17
CA THR A 438 -11.77 16.52 8.45
C THR A 438 -10.37 16.37 9.03
N GLU A 439 -9.32 16.29 8.22
CA GLU A 439 -7.92 16.22 8.66
C GLU A 439 -7.01 16.92 7.64
N LEU A 440 -5.97 17.61 8.12
CA LEU A 440 -4.97 18.30 7.31
C LEU A 440 -3.59 17.74 7.64
N LEU A 441 -2.78 17.53 6.61
CA LEU A 441 -1.44 16.97 6.77
C LEU A 441 -0.46 17.67 5.84
N CYS A 442 0.65 18.12 6.42
CA CYS A 442 1.79 18.68 5.69
C CYS A 442 2.97 17.69 5.73
N VAL A 443 3.42 17.26 4.56
CA VAL A 443 4.54 16.33 4.40
C VAL A 443 5.68 17.05 3.70
N VAL A 444 6.80 17.20 4.39
CA VAL A 444 8.03 17.78 3.83
C VAL A 444 9.02 16.65 3.63
N GLU A 445 9.47 16.47 2.38
CA GLU A 445 10.32 15.36 1.96
C GLU A 445 9.71 14.01 2.33
N ASN A 446 10.21 13.40 3.41
CA ASN A 446 9.83 12.10 3.94
C ASN A 446 9.42 12.19 5.41
N THR A 447 8.99 13.37 5.87
CA THR A 447 8.64 13.61 7.27
C THR A 447 7.32 14.34 7.39
N VAL A 448 6.54 13.97 8.39
CA VAL A 448 5.32 14.69 8.76
C VAL A 448 5.76 15.96 9.46
N PHE A 449 5.54 17.09 8.81
CA PHE A 449 5.90 18.37 9.39
C PHE A 449 4.80 18.84 10.35
N GLU A 450 3.54 18.78 9.93
CA GLU A 450 2.39 19.21 10.74
C GLU A 450 1.17 18.33 10.45
N TYR A 451 0.47 17.93 11.52
CA TYR A 451 -0.80 17.20 11.45
C TYR A 451 -1.86 17.93 12.26
N TYR A 452 -3.00 18.21 11.64
CA TYR A 452 -4.08 18.94 12.29
C TYR A 452 -5.44 18.33 12.02
N ILE A 453 -6.19 18.12 13.10
CA ILE A 453 -7.61 17.79 13.05
C ILE A 453 -8.35 19.08 13.44
N PRO A 454 -9.13 19.70 12.53
CA PRO A 454 -9.96 20.84 12.85
C PRO A 454 -10.78 20.56 14.11
N LYS A 455 -10.55 21.39 15.14
CA LYS A 455 -11.43 21.38 16.31
C LYS A 455 -12.85 21.61 15.79
N LYS A 456 -13.79 20.76 16.22
CA LYS A 456 -15.20 20.98 15.92
C LYS A 456 -15.53 22.40 16.35
N GLU A 457 -16.00 23.23 15.42
CA GLU A 457 -16.72 24.43 15.78
C GLU A 457 -17.85 23.97 16.70
N ILE A 458 -17.75 24.35 17.97
CA ILE A 458 -18.95 24.44 18.79
C ILE A 458 -19.70 25.56 18.10
N CYS A 459 -20.64 25.22 17.22
CA CYS A 459 -21.62 26.19 16.78
C CYS A 459 -22.16 26.82 18.05
N SER A 460 -21.89 28.11 18.25
CA SER A 460 -22.56 28.86 19.30
C SER A 460 -24.02 28.90 18.87
N TYR A 461 -24.79 27.89 19.31
CA TYR A 461 -26.24 28.01 19.34
C TYR A 461 -26.52 29.32 20.08
N ASP A 462 -27.37 30.17 19.51
CA ASP A 462 -27.76 31.42 20.18
C ASP A 462 -28.65 31.07 21.37
N TYR A 463 -27.98 30.71 22.48
CA TYR A 463 -28.60 30.36 23.73
C TYR A 463 -29.39 31.54 24.31
N ASP A 464 -29.07 32.77 23.92
CA ASP A 464 -29.83 33.95 24.32
C ASP A 464 -31.20 33.98 23.63
N ASP A 465 -31.29 33.83 22.30
CA ASP A 465 -32.58 33.74 21.58
C ASP A 465 -33.43 32.56 22.09
N PHE A 466 -32.79 31.42 22.32
CA PHE A 466 -33.46 30.24 22.88
C PHE A 466 -33.97 30.48 24.31
N TYR A 467 -33.16 31.12 25.16
CA TYR A 467 -33.57 31.52 26.50
C TYR A 467 -34.79 32.45 26.47
N TYR A 468 -34.82 33.42 25.56
CA TYR A 468 -35.97 34.31 25.38
C TYR A 468 -37.23 33.55 24.93
N LYS A 469 -37.11 32.57 24.04
CA LYS A 469 -38.23 31.71 23.60
C LYS A 469 -38.75 30.81 24.74
N LEU A 470 -37.86 30.27 25.56
CA LEU A 470 -38.22 29.51 26.77
C LEU A 470 -38.94 30.40 27.79
N MET A 471 -38.41 31.59 28.09
CA MET A 471 -39.02 32.57 28.99
C MET A 471 -40.46 32.90 28.56
N LYS A 472 -40.68 33.16 27.26
CA LYS A 472 -42.01 33.47 26.71
C LYS A 472 -43.00 32.30 26.77
N SER A 473 -42.52 31.06 26.92
CA SER A 473 -43.34 29.85 26.94
C SER A 473 -43.57 29.27 28.34
N MET A 474 -42.89 29.78 29.37
CA MET A 474 -42.89 29.24 30.74
C MET A 474 -44.27 29.14 31.43
N ASN A 475 -45.28 29.90 30.97
CA ASN A 475 -46.63 29.90 31.57
C ASN A 475 -47.73 29.75 30.51
N LYS A 476 -47.40 29.23 29.31
CA LYS A 476 -48.35 29.15 28.20
C LYS A 476 -48.84 27.72 27.95
N GLY A 477 -50.16 27.56 27.96
CA GLY A 477 -50.84 26.32 27.58
C GLY A 477 -50.96 25.28 28.69
N LEU A 478 -51.46 24.11 28.32
CA LEU A 478 -51.72 22.97 29.21
C LEU A 478 -50.43 22.43 29.85
N MET A 479 -50.53 22.01 31.11
CA MET A 479 -49.46 21.32 31.83
C MET A 479 -49.48 19.83 31.51
N VAL A 480 -48.36 19.30 31.03
CA VAL A 480 -48.20 17.89 30.64
C VAL A 480 -47.11 17.21 31.48
N PRO A 481 -47.18 15.88 31.70
CA PRO A 481 -46.11 15.15 32.37
C PRO A 481 -44.76 15.33 31.68
N ILE A 482 -43.68 15.46 32.46
CA ILE A 482 -42.31 15.65 31.94
C ILE A 482 -41.82 14.36 31.28
N PRO A 483 -41.49 14.37 29.97
CA PRO A 483 -40.92 13.21 29.32
C PRO A 483 -39.50 12.91 29.81
N HIS A 484 -39.13 11.62 29.85
CA HIS A 484 -37.81 11.19 30.34
C HIS A 484 -36.61 11.81 29.59
N TRP A 485 -36.75 12.16 28.31
CA TRP A 485 -35.67 12.74 27.51
C TRP A 485 -35.25 14.15 27.98
N ILE A 486 -36.11 14.87 28.72
CA ILE A 486 -35.76 16.18 29.27
C ILE A 486 -34.60 16.10 30.27
N ASN A 487 -34.50 14.99 31.01
CA ASN A 487 -33.39 14.78 31.94
C ASN A 487 -32.04 14.77 31.21
N SER A 488 -32.01 14.31 29.97
CA SER A 488 -30.80 14.34 29.13
C SER A 488 -30.42 15.77 28.76
N LEU A 489 -31.40 16.63 28.41
CA LEU A 489 -31.15 18.05 28.16
C LEU A 489 -30.69 18.79 29.41
N LEU A 490 -31.32 18.56 30.57
CA LEU A 490 -30.90 19.16 31.83
C LEU A 490 -29.45 18.81 32.19
N ARG A 491 -29.06 17.54 32.03
CA ARG A 491 -27.67 17.10 32.25
C ARG A 491 -26.71 17.76 31.27
N MET A 492 -27.13 17.92 30.02
CA MET A 492 -26.34 18.56 28.98
C MET A 492 -26.12 20.05 29.28
N PHE A 493 -27.18 20.83 29.56
CA PHE A 493 -27.04 22.26 29.90
C PHE A 493 -26.21 22.46 31.17
N LYS A 494 -26.36 21.59 32.17
CA LYS A 494 -25.52 21.61 33.38
C LYS A 494 -24.04 21.35 33.05
N ARG A 495 -23.74 20.40 32.18
CA ARG A 495 -22.37 20.06 31.76
C ARG A 495 -21.73 21.15 30.89
N ASN A 496 -22.53 21.85 30.08
CA ASN A 496 -22.07 22.91 29.21
C ASN A 496 -22.02 24.29 29.90
N HIS A 497 -22.26 24.35 31.21
CA HIS A 497 -22.29 25.58 32.01
C HIS A 497 -23.38 26.61 31.61
N GLU A 498 -24.43 26.17 30.92
CA GLU A 498 -25.60 26.98 30.54
C GLU A 498 -26.59 27.14 31.72
N THR A 499 -26.10 27.80 32.77
CA THR A 499 -26.77 27.93 34.08
C THR A 499 -28.15 28.59 33.99
N ARG A 500 -28.28 29.64 33.16
CA ARG A 500 -29.55 30.38 32.99
C ARG A 500 -30.67 29.50 32.44
N ILE A 501 -30.40 28.73 31.39
CA ILE A 501 -31.39 27.82 30.78
C ILE A 501 -31.69 26.65 31.73
N TYR A 502 -30.67 26.12 32.40
CA TYR A 502 -30.83 25.04 33.36
C TYR A 502 -31.76 25.43 34.52
N GLU A 503 -31.54 26.60 35.13
CA GLU A 503 -32.38 27.12 36.21
C GLU A 503 -33.80 27.43 35.74
N LEU A 504 -33.93 28.02 34.54
CA LEU A 504 -35.22 28.29 33.91
C LEU A 504 -36.05 27.02 33.73
N MET A 505 -35.42 25.95 33.26
CA MET A 505 -36.05 24.64 33.10
C MET A 505 -36.48 24.04 34.43
N LEU A 506 -35.64 24.11 35.48
CA LEU A 506 -36.01 23.63 36.80
C LEU A 506 -37.20 24.40 37.39
N ASN A 507 -37.22 25.73 37.25
CA ASN A 507 -38.29 26.59 37.78
C ASN A 507 -39.64 26.35 37.09
N ALA A 508 -39.62 25.94 35.83
CA ALA A 508 -40.83 25.64 35.07
C ALA A 508 -41.38 24.22 35.33
N MET A 509 -40.58 23.32 35.91
CA MET A 509 -41.00 21.97 36.27
C MET A 509 -41.68 21.99 37.63
N ARG A 510 -43.00 21.78 37.65
CA ARG A 510 -43.80 21.77 38.89
C ARG A 510 -44.56 20.46 39.03
N ASN A 511 -44.39 19.77 40.15
CA ASN A 511 -45.06 18.50 40.47
C ASN A 511 -44.97 17.45 39.33
N GLY A 512 -43.79 17.32 38.72
CA GLY A 512 -43.55 16.37 37.62
C GLY A 512 -44.18 16.76 36.27
N LYS A 513 -44.65 18.01 36.13
CA LYS A 513 -45.28 18.54 34.91
C LYS A 513 -44.58 19.80 34.40
N ILE A 514 -44.73 20.07 33.11
CA ILE A 514 -44.19 21.24 32.40
C ILE A 514 -45.22 21.77 31.39
N HIS A 515 -45.19 23.07 31.09
CA HIS A 515 -46.09 23.65 30.09
C HIS A 515 -45.79 23.09 28.69
N LEU A 516 -46.85 22.70 27.96
CA LEU A 516 -46.75 22.09 26.62
C LEU A 516 -45.98 22.98 25.63
N GLU A 517 -46.16 24.30 25.72
CA GLU A 517 -45.48 25.22 24.80
C GLU A 517 -43.97 25.29 25.08
N MET A 518 -43.57 25.21 26.35
CA MET A 518 -42.17 25.08 26.73
C MET A 518 -41.60 23.73 26.29
N LEU A 519 -42.39 22.64 26.42
CA LEU A 519 -42.01 21.32 25.95
C LEU A 519 -41.76 21.31 24.42
N ARG A 520 -42.54 22.05 23.63
CA ARG A 520 -42.33 22.20 22.19
C ARG A 520 -41.01 22.90 21.87
N GLN A 521 -40.69 23.99 22.56
CA GLN A 521 -39.40 24.67 22.39
C GLN A 521 -38.23 23.76 22.75
N LEU A 522 -38.34 23.03 23.87
CA LEU A 522 -37.35 22.03 24.28
C LEU A 522 -37.22 20.88 23.27
N ARG A 523 -38.30 20.54 22.56
CA ARG A 523 -38.27 19.49 21.55
C ARG A 523 -37.59 19.95 20.27
N LEU A 524 -37.78 21.22 19.88
CA LEU A 524 -37.09 21.79 18.71
C LEU A 524 -35.57 21.76 18.93
N ILE A 525 -35.09 22.18 20.10
CA ILE A 525 -33.66 22.13 20.39
C ILE A 525 -33.12 20.70 20.50
N ASP A 526 -33.86 19.76 21.10
CA ASP A 526 -33.47 18.34 21.16
C ASP A 526 -33.32 17.74 19.75
N LEU A 527 -34.20 18.13 18.81
CA LEU A 527 -34.11 17.70 17.42
C LEU A 527 -32.94 18.34 16.67
N GLU A 528 -32.65 19.60 16.95
CA GLU A 528 -31.53 20.34 16.34
C GLU A 528 -30.18 19.76 16.80
N ILE A 529 -30.02 19.56 18.11
CA ILE A 529 -28.87 18.88 18.71
C ILE A 529 -28.73 17.45 18.15
N LYS A 530 -29.84 16.71 18.01
CA LYS A 530 -29.80 15.36 17.44
C LYS A 530 -29.49 15.35 15.94
N LYS A 531 -29.90 16.36 15.17
CA LYS A 531 -29.48 16.50 13.76
C LYS A 531 -27.97 16.74 13.65
N GLU A 532 -27.39 17.51 14.56
CA GLU A 532 -25.93 17.70 14.62
C GLU A 532 -25.17 16.41 15.02
N ILE A 533 -25.76 15.59 15.90
CA ILE A 533 -25.15 14.34 16.38
C ILE A 533 -25.35 13.17 15.39
N TYR A 534 -26.54 13.03 14.81
CA TYR A 534 -26.97 11.86 14.03
C TYR A 534 -27.19 12.13 12.52
N GLY A 535 -27.19 13.38 12.06
CA GLY A 535 -27.20 13.73 10.64
C GLY A 535 -25.93 13.31 9.88
N LYS A 536 -24.99 12.66 10.56
CA LYS A 536 -23.73 12.09 10.06
C LYS A 536 -23.81 10.63 9.57
N TYR A 537 -25.02 10.08 9.42
CA TYR A 537 -25.25 8.73 8.88
C TYR A 537 -26.35 8.71 7.81
N LYS A 538 -26.21 9.54 6.77
CA LYS A 538 -26.91 9.34 5.50
C LYS A 538 -25.96 9.51 4.34
#